data_AF-A0A5N6KYU9-F1
#
_entry.id   AF-A0A5N6KYU9-F1
#
_cell.length_a   1.000
_cell.length_b   1.000
_cell.length_c   1.000
_cell.angle_alpha   90.00
_cell.angle_beta   90.00
_cell.angle_gamma   90.00
#
_symmetry.space_group_name_H-M   'P 1'
#
loop_
_entity.id
_entity.type
_entity.pdbx_description
1 polymer ?
#
loop_
_entity_poly.entity_id
_entity_poly.type
_entity_poly.pdbx_seq_one_letter_code
_entity_poly.pdbx_strand_id
1 'polypeptide(L)'
;MSTAVETNPLSSGGVRMKQAGKVRTYPELSEREEDLDEVDPEAWIISAPLEDSLSNETRKDIAKIFLNIERILMEAIENRLRWAGLPEAIAPASTLILMPKIRKFVSEHEQIRLGLRGVHKTYLANRDMLKIWREAELFVMKVLHDSGDAKTAVNELKEMMEHIENISVDLPNLISATLMAGPLDTQILKVIKDKISELDMITRKCVRSSSFQSKRLTWPHIVGSISLNNLRASLGTKAKPMNSDAVLHDDRRRLVLGWKVSTIMWLNFTSTTVCTLPAVAVGWQHSEHLAGTVKDADFWFLLQSCIMQVSNTLTVAVLLQNDHNLLGVQRWYTAGAMSGVVICSPASLIAYCFLTTEWSALLNVLAGSIQAFVTLQLALMIDKRSVEKTEHKQGKKE
;
A
#
# COMPACT_ATOMS: atom_id res chain seq x y z
N MET A 1 37.81 -50.07 29.55
CA MET A 1 38.67 -49.12 28.83
C MET A 1 39.01 -49.72 27.48
N SER A 2 38.71 -48.98 26.41
CA SER A 2 39.09 -49.08 24.99
C SER A 2 39.84 -50.34 24.52
N THR A 3 39.44 -51.04 23.46
CA THR A 3 39.25 -50.56 22.09
C THR A 3 38.53 -51.65 21.29
N ALA A 4 37.58 -51.27 20.44
CA ALA A 4 37.03 -52.14 19.40
C ALA A 4 37.44 -51.58 18.04
N VAL A 5 38.21 -52.39 17.31
CA VAL A 5 38.54 -52.22 15.90
C VAL A 5 37.63 -53.18 15.15
N GLU A 6 36.75 -52.67 14.30
CA GLU A 6 36.15 -53.50 13.26
C GLU A 6 35.79 -52.66 12.04
N THR A 7 36.51 -52.97 10.97
CA THR A 7 36.35 -52.51 9.59
C THR A 7 35.10 -53.12 8.97
N ASN A 8 34.37 -52.36 8.15
CA ASN A 8 33.45 -52.94 7.16
C ASN A 8 33.51 -52.22 5.81
N PRO A 9 33.26 -52.96 4.70
CA PRO A 9 33.65 -52.56 3.35
C PRO A 9 32.52 -51.91 2.54
N LEU A 10 32.97 -51.32 1.43
CA LEU A 10 32.21 -50.82 0.29
C LEU A 10 31.11 -51.77 -0.17
N SER A 11 29.90 -51.22 -0.37
CA SER A 11 28.80 -51.86 -1.07
C SER A 11 28.22 -50.87 -2.08
N SER A 12 28.37 -51.25 -3.35
CA SER A 12 27.77 -50.65 -4.53
C SER A 12 26.28 -50.97 -4.62
N GLY A 13 25.44 -49.96 -4.81
CA GLY A 13 24.08 -50.09 -5.33
C GLY A 13 23.75 -48.78 -6.04
N GLY A 14 23.42 -48.73 -7.32
CA GLY A 14 22.51 -49.62 -8.03
C GLY A 14 21.36 -48.74 -8.51
N VAL A 15 21.58 -48.05 -9.64
CA VAL A 15 20.63 -47.15 -10.30
C VAL A 15 19.39 -47.93 -10.69
N ARG A 16 18.20 -47.47 -10.29
CA ARG A 16 16.92 -47.95 -10.83
C ARG A 16 15.95 -46.80 -11.05
N MET A 17 15.85 -46.38 -12.31
CA MET A 17 14.74 -45.58 -12.83
C MET A 17 13.42 -46.34 -12.68
N LYS A 18 12.39 -45.65 -12.19
CA LYS A 18 10.98 -45.97 -12.49
C LYS A 18 10.26 -44.66 -12.81
N GLN A 19 9.92 -44.50 -14.09
CA GLN A 19 8.86 -43.62 -14.56
C GLN A 19 7.51 -44.20 -14.16
N ALA A 20 6.57 -43.35 -13.73
CA ALA A 20 5.19 -43.28 -14.22
C ALA A 20 4.31 -42.36 -13.34
N GLY A 21 3.59 -41.46 -14.01
CA GLY A 21 2.23 -41.06 -13.62
C GLY A 21 2.10 -39.77 -12.80
N LYS A 22 1.53 -38.72 -13.38
CA LYS A 22 0.07 -38.51 -13.50
C LYS A 22 -0.20 -37.01 -13.71
N VAL A 23 -0.53 -36.64 -14.95
CA VAL A 23 -1.00 -35.30 -15.32
C VAL A 23 -2.40 -35.11 -14.72
N ARG A 24 -2.58 -34.10 -13.86
CA ARG A 24 -3.90 -33.63 -13.44
C ARG A 24 -4.30 -32.48 -14.36
N THR A 25 -5.29 -32.78 -15.19
CA THR A 25 -6.17 -31.83 -15.87
C THR A 25 -7.03 -31.10 -14.83
N TYR A 26 -7.11 -29.78 -14.93
CA TYR A 26 -8.06 -28.96 -14.18
C TYR A 26 -9.36 -28.83 -15.00
N PRO A 27 -10.54 -28.78 -14.35
CA PRO A 27 -11.80 -28.67 -15.06
C PRO A 27 -12.03 -27.23 -15.54
N GLU A 28 -12.60 -27.14 -16.73
CA GLU A 28 -13.29 -25.99 -17.28
C GLU A 28 -14.37 -25.50 -16.31
N LEU A 29 -14.41 -24.19 -16.09
CA LEU A 29 -15.60 -23.47 -15.64
C LEU A 29 -15.83 -22.36 -16.66
N SER A 30 -16.80 -22.62 -17.53
CA SER A 30 -17.39 -21.66 -18.45
C SER A 30 -18.55 -20.94 -17.76
N GLU A 31 -18.75 -19.68 -18.19
CA GLU A 31 -19.96 -18.85 -18.06
C GLU A 31 -20.26 -18.28 -16.66
N ARG A 32 -20.73 -17.04 -16.46
CA ARG A 32 -20.99 -15.83 -17.27
C ARG A 32 -21.67 -14.87 -16.28
N GLU A 33 -21.19 -13.63 -16.12
CA GLU A 33 -21.90 -12.45 -15.54
C GLU A 33 -20.90 -11.27 -15.56
N GLU A 34 -20.88 -10.48 -16.64
CA GLU A 34 -21.61 -9.21 -16.85
C GLU A 34 -20.87 -7.97 -16.29
N ASP A 35 -20.16 -7.32 -17.23
CA ASP A 35 -20.06 -5.87 -17.45
C ASP A 35 -19.92 -4.92 -16.25
N LEU A 36 -18.67 -4.69 -15.84
CA LEU A 36 -18.19 -3.39 -15.39
C LEU A 36 -16.75 -3.24 -15.92
N ASP A 37 -16.53 -2.27 -16.81
CA ASP A 37 -15.24 -1.99 -17.46
C ASP A 37 -14.07 -1.98 -16.46
N GLU A 38 -13.34 -3.10 -16.42
CA GLU A 38 -12.03 -3.21 -15.81
C GLU A 38 -11.08 -2.41 -16.70
N VAL A 39 -10.89 -1.13 -16.38
CA VAL A 39 -9.84 -0.32 -17.00
C VAL A 39 -8.52 -1.00 -16.68
N ASP A 40 -7.99 -1.68 -17.68
CA ASP A 40 -6.71 -2.37 -17.60
C ASP A 40 -5.66 -1.41 -17.02
N PRO A 41 -5.12 -1.68 -15.82
CA PRO A 41 -4.08 -0.87 -15.22
C PRO A 41 -2.79 -0.87 -16.06
N GLU A 42 -2.74 -1.56 -17.20
CA GLU A 42 -1.64 -1.52 -18.17
C GLU A 42 -1.83 -0.54 -19.35
N ALA A 43 -2.98 0.14 -19.47
CA ALA A 43 -3.24 1.06 -20.57
C ALA A 43 -2.77 2.52 -20.31
N TRP A 44 -1.50 2.72 -19.98
CA TRP A 44 -0.95 4.07 -19.70
C TRP A 44 -0.68 4.91 -20.95
N ILE A 45 -0.78 4.28 -22.12
CA ILE A 45 -0.34 4.82 -23.39
C ILE A 45 -1.37 4.43 -24.46
N ILE A 46 -2.25 5.38 -24.80
CA ILE A 46 -3.28 5.17 -25.82
C ILE A 46 -2.75 5.61 -27.18
N SER A 47 -3.15 4.87 -28.21
CA SER A 47 -2.84 4.98 -29.64
C SER A 47 -3.41 6.23 -30.36
N ALA A 48 -3.89 7.26 -29.64
CA ALA A 48 -4.52 8.42 -30.27
C ALA A 48 -3.85 9.75 -29.84
N PRO A 49 -3.53 10.66 -30.78
CA PRO A 49 -2.93 11.95 -30.49
C PRO A 49 -3.89 12.83 -29.66
N LEU A 50 -3.36 13.47 -28.61
CA LEU A 50 -4.08 14.46 -27.80
C LEU A 50 -4.52 15.64 -28.68
N GLU A 51 -5.84 15.86 -28.79
CA GLU A 51 -6.43 17.03 -29.43
C GLU A 51 -5.89 18.36 -28.87
N ASP A 52 -5.74 19.32 -29.78
CA ASP A 52 -5.05 20.58 -29.61
C ASP A 52 -5.87 21.59 -28.79
N SER A 53 -5.42 21.80 -27.56
CA SER A 53 -5.66 23.04 -26.83
C SER A 53 -4.33 23.54 -26.30
N LEU A 54 -4.11 24.86 -26.26
CA LEU A 54 -2.84 25.47 -25.81
C LEU A 54 -2.44 25.03 -24.38
N SER A 55 -3.42 24.68 -23.54
CA SER A 55 -3.24 24.09 -22.20
C SER A 55 -2.66 22.67 -22.25
N ASN A 56 -2.96 21.91 -23.32
CA ASN A 56 -2.39 20.58 -23.54
C ASN A 56 -0.92 20.63 -23.95
N GLU A 57 -0.44 21.64 -24.68
CA GLU A 57 0.96 21.70 -25.11
C GLU A 57 1.93 21.84 -23.94
N THR A 58 1.70 22.81 -23.04
CA THR A 58 2.60 22.99 -21.89
C THR A 58 2.54 21.80 -20.92
N ARG A 59 1.37 21.16 -20.78
CA ARG A 59 1.22 19.90 -20.03
C ARG A 59 1.97 18.75 -20.70
N LYS A 60 1.91 18.65 -22.04
CA LYS A 60 2.69 17.68 -22.82
C LYS A 60 4.19 17.90 -22.57
N ASP A 61 4.67 19.13 -22.52
CA ASP A 61 6.09 19.43 -22.30
C ASP A 61 6.55 19.11 -20.88
N ILE A 62 5.75 19.41 -19.85
CA ILE A 62 6.02 18.95 -18.48
C ILE A 62 6.07 17.42 -18.43
N ALA A 63 5.12 16.74 -19.08
CA ALA A 63 5.10 15.29 -19.12
C ALA A 63 6.34 14.72 -19.84
N LYS A 64 6.77 15.32 -20.96
CA LYS A 64 8.00 14.92 -21.67
C LYS A 64 9.24 15.06 -20.78
N ILE A 65 9.35 16.12 -19.97
CA ILE A 65 10.47 16.28 -19.04
C ILE A 65 10.47 15.15 -18.02
N PHE A 66 9.33 14.87 -17.36
CA PHE A 66 9.25 13.78 -16.40
C PHE A 66 9.53 12.41 -17.03
N LEU A 67 9.02 12.16 -18.24
CA LEU A 67 9.29 10.93 -18.99
C LEU A 67 10.79 10.77 -19.29
N ASN A 68 11.45 11.84 -19.74
CA ASN A 68 12.89 11.82 -20.01
C ASN A 68 13.70 11.52 -18.74
N ILE A 69 13.34 12.15 -17.61
CA ILE A 69 14.00 11.89 -16.32
C ILE A 69 13.79 10.43 -15.90
N GLU A 70 12.56 9.92 -16.04
CA GLU A 70 12.23 8.52 -15.74
C GLU A 70 13.03 7.56 -16.62
N ARG A 71 13.14 7.83 -17.92
CA ARG A 71 13.94 7.02 -18.85
C ARG A 71 15.40 6.95 -18.40
N ILE A 72 16.01 8.09 -18.08
CA ILE A 72 17.41 8.15 -17.67
C ILE A 72 17.65 7.32 -16.40
N LEU A 73 16.75 7.44 -15.42
CA LEU A 73 16.80 6.62 -14.20
C LEU A 73 16.68 5.13 -14.53
N MET A 74 15.74 4.76 -15.39
CA MET A 74 15.50 3.35 -15.76
C MET A 74 16.64 2.75 -16.57
N GLU A 75 17.20 3.49 -17.53
CA GLU A 75 18.37 3.06 -18.31
C GLU A 75 19.60 2.88 -17.43
N ALA A 76 19.81 3.75 -16.44
CA ALA A 76 20.90 3.60 -15.50
C ALA A 76 20.76 2.33 -14.64
N ILE A 77 19.53 2.04 -14.20
CA ILE A 77 19.21 0.80 -13.47
C ILE A 77 19.47 -0.41 -14.35
N GLU A 78 18.97 -0.40 -15.59
CA GLU A 78 19.13 -1.50 -16.53
C GLU A 78 20.61 -1.74 -16.86
N ASN A 79 21.36 -0.69 -17.20
CA ASN A 79 22.78 -0.79 -17.52
C ASN A 79 23.56 -1.35 -16.33
N ARG A 80 23.31 -0.87 -15.11
CA ARG A 80 23.99 -1.38 -13.92
C ARG A 80 23.67 -2.84 -13.63
N LEU A 81 22.43 -3.25 -13.83
CA LEU A 81 22.04 -4.65 -13.71
C LEU A 81 22.74 -5.54 -14.74
N ARG A 82 22.93 -5.05 -15.98
CA ARG A 82 23.68 -5.77 -17.03
C ARG A 82 25.18 -5.87 -16.68
N TRP A 83 25.79 -4.78 -16.23
CA TRP A 83 27.22 -4.71 -15.92
C TRP A 83 27.61 -5.47 -14.65
N ALA A 84 26.73 -5.52 -13.66
CA ALA A 84 27.02 -6.23 -12.41
C ALA A 84 27.18 -7.74 -12.62
N GLY A 85 26.92 -8.27 -13.83
CA GLY A 85 27.12 -9.67 -14.18
C GLY A 85 26.36 -10.62 -13.26
N LEU A 86 25.38 -10.09 -12.50
CA LEU A 86 24.56 -10.85 -11.57
C LEU A 86 23.84 -11.88 -12.43
N PRO A 87 24.20 -13.17 -12.33
CA PRO A 87 23.42 -14.20 -12.98
C PRO A 87 21.99 -14.02 -12.49
N GLU A 88 20.98 -14.14 -13.36
CA GLU A 88 19.56 -14.08 -12.97
C GLU A 88 19.26 -14.97 -11.74
N ALA A 89 20.10 -15.98 -11.48
CA ALA A 89 20.06 -16.88 -10.33
C ALA A 89 20.39 -16.26 -8.94
N ILE A 90 21.04 -15.08 -8.84
CA ILE A 90 21.47 -14.49 -7.54
C ILE A 90 20.79 -13.14 -7.26
N ALA A 91 20.05 -12.60 -8.23
CA ALA A 91 19.30 -11.37 -8.02
C ALA A 91 18.22 -11.58 -6.93
N PRO A 92 18.04 -10.63 -5.99
CA PRO A 92 16.91 -10.68 -5.07
C PRO A 92 15.61 -10.84 -5.84
N ALA A 93 14.66 -11.63 -5.31
CA ALA A 93 13.37 -11.87 -5.97
C ALA A 93 12.64 -10.57 -6.38
N SER A 94 12.81 -9.49 -5.61
CA SER A 94 12.29 -8.16 -5.93
C SER A 94 12.89 -7.56 -7.21
N THR A 95 14.17 -7.78 -7.49
CA THR A 95 14.86 -7.29 -8.70
C THR A 95 14.41 -8.04 -9.95
N LEU A 96 14.15 -9.35 -9.82
CA LEU A 96 13.62 -10.18 -10.91
C LEU A 96 12.20 -9.76 -11.32
N ILE A 97 11.37 -9.35 -10.36
CA ILE A 97 10.01 -8.85 -10.64
C ILE A 97 10.05 -7.46 -11.29
N LEU A 98 11.06 -6.64 -10.96
CA LEU A 98 11.16 -5.27 -11.45
C LEU A 98 11.67 -5.18 -12.89
N MET A 99 12.55 -6.09 -13.30
CA MET A 99 13.19 -6.07 -14.62
C MET A 99 12.23 -6.09 -15.82
N PRO A 100 11.20 -6.94 -15.87
CA PRO A 100 10.20 -6.90 -16.93
C PRO A 100 9.46 -5.57 -17.00
N LYS A 101 9.16 -4.97 -15.84
CA LYS A 101 8.46 -3.67 -15.74
C LYS A 101 9.34 -2.53 -16.25
N ILE A 102 10.62 -2.52 -15.88
CA ILE A 102 11.59 -1.53 -16.37
C ILE A 102 11.75 -1.66 -17.89
N ARG A 103 11.95 -2.88 -18.43
CA ARG A 103 12.08 -3.08 -19.87
C ARG A 103 10.82 -2.68 -20.64
N LYS A 104 9.64 -3.03 -20.11
CA LYS A 104 8.37 -2.57 -20.68
C LYS A 104 8.30 -1.05 -20.70
N PHE A 105 8.63 -0.39 -19.60
CA PHE A 105 8.63 1.07 -19.49
C PHE A 105 9.61 1.74 -20.46
N VAL A 106 10.85 1.25 -20.56
CA VAL A 106 11.86 1.79 -21.49
C VAL A 106 11.39 1.63 -22.94
N SER A 107 10.85 0.45 -23.30
CA SER A 107 10.29 0.21 -24.63
C SER A 107 9.11 1.13 -24.94
N GLU A 108 8.23 1.35 -23.96
CA GLU A 108 7.07 2.22 -24.08
C GLU A 108 7.47 3.68 -24.25
N HIS A 109 8.47 4.14 -23.50
CA HIS A 109 9.05 5.47 -23.67
C HIS A 109 9.65 5.64 -25.06
N GLU A 110 10.36 4.63 -25.58
CA GLU A 110 10.95 4.70 -26.91
C GLU A 110 9.89 4.80 -28.01
N GLN A 111 8.76 4.11 -27.84
CA GLN A 111 7.61 4.25 -28.75
C GLN A 111 7.00 5.66 -28.69
N ILE A 112 6.97 6.30 -27.52
CA ILE A 112 6.54 7.72 -27.40
C ILE A 112 7.54 8.64 -28.11
N ARG A 113 8.85 8.42 -27.93
CA ARG A 113 9.92 9.21 -28.57
C ARG A 113 9.86 9.13 -30.09
N LEU A 114 9.58 7.94 -30.62
CA LEU A 114 9.42 7.70 -32.06
C LEU A 114 8.09 8.22 -32.62
N GLY A 115 7.22 8.79 -31.78
CA GLY A 115 5.89 9.27 -32.18
C GLY A 115 4.91 8.15 -32.53
N LEU A 116 5.25 6.89 -32.21
CA LEU A 116 4.38 5.73 -32.43
C LEU A 116 3.25 5.67 -31.40
N ARG A 117 3.43 6.34 -30.25
CA ARG A 117 2.46 6.39 -29.16
C ARG A 117 2.40 7.79 -28.52
N GLY A 118 1.25 8.12 -27.92
CA GLY A 118 1.03 9.40 -27.22
C GLY A 118 0.98 9.25 -25.69
N VAL A 119 1.35 10.30 -24.97
CA VAL A 119 1.23 10.34 -23.50
C VAL A 119 -0.23 10.52 -23.11
N HIS A 120 -0.78 9.60 -22.31
CA HIS A 120 -2.17 9.72 -21.88
C HIS A 120 -2.39 10.95 -20.97
N LYS A 121 -3.57 11.58 -21.08
CA LYS A 121 -3.93 12.80 -20.32
C LYS A 121 -3.83 12.63 -18.79
N THR A 122 -3.96 11.40 -18.28
CA THR A 122 -3.87 11.11 -16.84
C THR A 122 -2.45 10.80 -16.37
N TYR A 123 -1.45 10.79 -17.25
CA TYR A 123 -0.06 10.47 -16.87
C TYR A 123 0.45 11.36 -15.73
N LEU A 124 0.21 12.68 -15.83
CA LEU A 124 0.61 13.62 -14.77
C LEU A 124 -0.25 13.51 -13.49
N ALA A 125 -1.40 12.85 -13.53
CA ALA A 125 -2.25 12.58 -12.37
C ALA A 125 -1.97 11.21 -11.73
N ASN A 126 -1.23 10.33 -12.43
CA ASN A 126 -1.02 8.96 -11.97
C ASN A 126 0.06 8.92 -10.87
N ARG A 127 -0.34 8.39 -9.70
CA ARG A 127 0.54 8.21 -8.55
C ARG A 127 1.34 6.91 -8.56
N ASP A 128 0.96 5.92 -9.38
CA ASP A 128 1.65 4.63 -9.40
C ASP A 128 3.08 4.75 -9.89
N MET A 129 3.36 5.75 -10.73
CA MET A 129 4.72 6.08 -11.15
C MET A 129 5.62 6.41 -9.95
N LEU A 130 5.11 7.00 -8.86
CA LEU A 130 5.92 7.28 -7.66
C LEU A 130 6.45 6.01 -6.99
N LYS A 131 5.76 4.87 -7.13
CA LYS A 131 6.24 3.58 -6.60
C LYS A 131 7.51 3.15 -7.33
N ILE A 132 7.52 3.30 -8.65
CA ILE A 132 8.68 2.99 -9.50
C ILE A 132 9.88 3.87 -9.13
N TRP A 133 9.66 5.16 -8.84
CA TRP A 133 10.71 6.07 -8.38
C TRP A 133 11.33 5.66 -7.03
N ARG A 134 10.51 5.19 -6.09
CA ARG A 134 11.01 4.67 -4.80
C ARG A 134 11.78 3.37 -4.95
N GLU A 135 11.33 2.49 -5.83
CA GLU A 135 12.06 1.25 -6.13
C GLU A 135 13.40 1.54 -6.81
N ALA A 136 13.43 2.51 -7.73
CA ALA A 136 14.66 3.04 -8.32
C ALA A 136 15.61 3.61 -7.26
N GLU A 137 15.09 4.38 -6.30
CA GLU A 137 15.89 4.91 -5.19
C GLU A 137 16.53 3.79 -4.36
N LEU A 138 15.74 2.79 -3.95
CA LEU A 138 16.24 1.65 -3.18
C LEU A 138 17.32 0.89 -3.95
N PHE A 139 17.15 0.76 -5.26
CA PHE A 139 18.15 0.15 -6.14
C PHE A 139 19.44 0.96 -6.17
N VAL A 140 19.37 2.27 -6.40
CA VAL A 140 20.55 3.17 -6.42
C VAL A 140 21.30 3.08 -5.08
N MET A 141 20.59 3.10 -3.96
CA MET A 141 21.21 2.97 -2.63
C MET A 141 21.92 1.64 -2.44
N LYS A 142 21.32 0.55 -2.93
CA LYS A 142 21.93 -0.78 -2.85
C LYS A 142 23.18 -0.89 -3.72
N VAL A 143 23.16 -0.34 -4.93
CA VAL A 143 24.33 -0.31 -5.84
C VAL A 143 25.47 0.51 -5.25
N LEU A 144 25.16 1.65 -4.62
CA LEU A 144 26.14 2.48 -3.92
C LEU A 144 26.78 1.75 -2.73
N HIS A 145 26.04 0.86 -2.08
CA HIS A 145 26.51 0.12 -0.91
C HIS A 145 27.33 -1.14 -1.28
N ASP A 146 26.92 -1.87 -2.32
CA ASP A 146 27.48 -3.20 -2.63
C ASP A 146 28.65 -3.18 -3.64
N SER A 147 28.93 -2.05 -4.29
CA SER A 147 29.97 -2.00 -5.32
C SER A 147 31.39 -1.87 -4.73
N GLY A 148 32.20 -2.93 -4.87
CA GLY A 148 33.66 -2.89 -4.62
C GLY A 148 34.41 -1.91 -5.53
N ASP A 149 33.77 -1.46 -6.61
CA ASP A 149 34.25 -0.42 -7.54
C ASP A 149 33.41 0.86 -7.40
N ALA A 150 33.22 1.31 -6.16
CA ALA A 150 32.36 2.44 -5.78
C ALA A 150 32.68 3.72 -6.56
N LYS A 151 33.92 3.92 -7.01
CA LYS A 151 34.34 5.13 -7.73
C LYS A 151 33.71 5.22 -9.12
N THR A 152 33.63 4.11 -9.85
CA THR A 152 33.02 4.06 -11.18
C THR A 152 31.50 4.23 -11.08
N ALA A 153 30.86 3.58 -10.10
CA ALA A 153 29.44 3.74 -9.81
C ALA A 153 29.05 5.17 -9.42
N VAL A 154 29.87 5.82 -8.59
CA VAL A 154 29.66 7.21 -8.21
C VAL A 154 29.83 8.16 -9.40
N ASN A 155 30.78 7.92 -10.30
CA ASN A 155 30.99 8.76 -11.48
C ASN A 155 29.82 8.65 -12.48
N GLU A 156 29.34 7.44 -12.78
CA GLU A 156 28.17 7.27 -13.66
C GLU A 156 26.91 7.87 -13.04
N LEU A 157 26.71 7.69 -11.72
CA LEU A 157 25.59 8.31 -11.03
C LEU A 157 25.68 9.83 -11.08
N LYS A 158 26.90 10.39 -10.98
CA LYS A 158 27.13 11.82 -11.12
C LYS A 158 26.77 12.33 -12.52
N GLU A 159 27.24 11.67 -13.57
CA GLU A 159 26.91 12.02 -14.96
C GLU A 159 25.39 11.95 -15.21
N MET A 160 24.74 10.92 -14.68
CA MET A 160 23.29 10.76 -14.75
C MET A 160 22.57 11.91 -14.02
N MET A 161 23.00 12.25 -12.81
CA MET A 161 22.39 13.35 -12.05
C MET A 161 22.61 14.70 -12.72
N GLU A 162 23.77 14.93 -13.32
CA GLU A 162 24.05 16.15 -14.10
C GLU A 162 23.16 16.23 -15.35
N HIS A 163 22.93 15.10 -16.03
CA HIS A 163 22.02 15.05 -17.16
C HIS A 163 20.56 15.32 -16.75
N ILE A 164 20.10 14.74 -15.64
CA ILE A 164 18.77 15.01 -15.07
C ILE A 164 18.64 16.49 -14.67
N GLU A 165 19.67 17.05 -14.04
CA GLU A 165 19.69 18.46 -13.62
C GLU A 165 19.53 19.37 -14.84
N ASN A 166 20.30 19.13 -15.91
CA ASN A 166 20.23 19.87 -17.16
C ASN A 166 18.83 19.83 -17.81
N ILE A 167 18.17 18.67 -17.83
CA ILE A 167 16.80 18.53 -18.37
C ILE A 167 15.78 19.24 -17.47
N SER A 168 16.01 19.23 -16.16
CA SER A 168 15.09 19.82 -15.18
C SER A 168 15.19 21.35 -15.08
N VAL A 169 16.18 21.99 -15.70
CA VAL A 169 16.39 23.45 -15.64
C VAL A 169 15.16 24.22 -16.12
N ASP A 170 14.46 23.73 -17.14
CA ASP A 170 13.30 24.39 -17.73
C ASP A 170 11.99 24.07 -17.00
N LEU A 171 11.98 23.06 -16.13
CA LEU A 171 10.78 22.60 -15.43
C LEU A 171 10.11 23.71 -14.59
N PRO A 172 10.83 24.55 -13.82
CA PRO A 172 10.21 25.65 -13.07
C PRO A 172 9.53 26.66 -13.99
N ASN A 173 10.16 26.99 -15.11
CA ASN A 173 9.64 27.93 -16.10
C ASN A 173 8.37 27.38 -16.77
N LEU A 174 8.37 26.09 -17.11
CA LEU A 174 7.21 25.41 -17.70
C LEU A 174 6.04 25.27 -16.73
N ILE A 175 6.30 24.92 -15.46
CA ILE A 175 5.26 24.88 -14.42
C ILE A 175 4.67 26.28 -14.24
N SER A 176 5.52 27.31 -14.17
CA SER A 176 5.07 28.71 -14.08
C SER A 176 4.21 29.10 -15.30
N ALA A 177 4.68 28.83 -16.52
CA ALA A 177 3.95 29.12 -17.74
C ALA A 177 2.60 28.40 -17.80
N THR A 178 2.54 27.14 -17.36
CA THR A 178 1.30 26.36 -17.35
C THR A 178 0.30 26.91 -16.33
N LEU A 179 0.77 27.32 -15.15
CA LEU A 179 -0.08 27.95 -14.13
C LEU A 179 -0.63 29.32 -14.60
N MET A 180 0.14 30.05 -15.42
CA MET A 180 -0.31 31.31 -16.03
C MET A 180 -1.33 31.10 -17.16
N ALA A 181 -1.21 30.00 -17.90
CA ALA A 181 -2.14 29.65 -18.99
C ALA A 181 -3.51 29.16 -18.48
N GLY A 182 -3.62 28.77 -17.20
CA GLY A 182 -4.87 28.40 -16.56
C GLY A 182 -4.65 27.60 -15.27
N PRO A 183 -5.70 27.40 -14.46
CA PRO A 183 -5.59 26.60 -13.24
C PRO A 183 -5.21 25.16 -13.60
N LEU A 184 -4.05 24.72 -13.12
CA LEU A 184 -3.76 23.29 -13.05
C LEU A 184 -4.76 22.64 -12.09
N ASP A 185 -5.20 21.43 -12.42
CA ASP A 185 -5.90 20.62 -11.44
C ASP A 185 -5.00 20.43 -10.22
N THR A 186 -5.53 20.73 -9.04
CA THR A 186 -4.90 20.52 -7.73
C THR A 186 -4.33 19.11 -7.58
N GLN A 187 -4.97 18.10 -8.18
CA GLN A 187 -4.47 16.73 -8.14
C GLN A 187 -3.19 16.57 -8.96
N ILE A 188 -3.14 17.14 -10.17
CA ILE A 188 -1.96 17.12 -11.03
C ILE A 188 -0.80 17.86 -10.37
N LEU A 189 -1.06 19.03 -9.79
CA LEU A 189 -0.04 19.81 -9.11
C LEU A 189 0.53 19.06 -7.90
N LYS A 190 -0.31 18.34 -7.14
CA LYS A 190 0.12 17.49 -6.04
C LYS A 190 1.04 16.36 -6.53
N VAL A 191 0.70 15.69 -7.62
CA VAL A 191 1.55 14.62 -8.19
C VAL A 191 2.87 15.16 -8.72
N ILE A 192 2.88 16.32 -9.39
CA ILE A 192 4.10 17.00 -9.83
C ILE A 192 5.00 17.32 -8.63
N LYS A 193 4.41 17.87 -7.56
CA LYS A 193 5.13 18.15 -6.31
C LYS A 193 5.74 16.89 -5.72
N ASP A 194 4.97 15.80 -5.65
CA ASP A 194 5.41 14.53 -5.10
C ASP A 194 6.58 13.96 -5.93
N LYS A 195 6.50 14.00 -7.27
CA LYS A 195 7.59 13.57 -8.17
C LYS A 195 8.87 14.40 -7.97
N ILE A 196 8.75 15.73 -7.84
CA ILE A 196 9.90 16.61 -7.59
C ILE A 196 10.50 16.35 -6.20
N SER A 197 9.68 16.04 -5.21
CA SER A 197 10.15 15.70 -3.86
C SER A 197 10.93 14.39 -3.83
N GLU A 198 10.46 13.37 -4.54
CA GLU A 198 11.17 12.09 -4.70
C GLU A 198 12.49 12.30 -5.47
N LEU A 199 12.48 13.10 -6.54
CA LEU A 199 13.70 13.47 -7.27
C LEU A 199 14.73 14.18 -6.37
N ASP A 200 14.30 15.16 -5.58
CA ASP A 200 15.16 15.88 -4.62
C ASP A 200 15.70 14.94 -3.52
N MET A 201 14.93 13.92 -3.12
CA MET A 201 15.40 12.91 -2.19
C MET A 201 16.51 12.04 -2.80
N ILE A 202 16.32 11.55 -4.03
CA ILE A 202 17.31 10.78 -4.79
C ILE A 202 18.59 11.63 -4.94
N THR A 203 18.46 12.86 -5.45
CA THR A 203 19.59 13.79 -5.63
C THR A 203 20.36 14.01 -4.33
N ARG A 204 19.68 14.24 -3.21
CA ARG A 204 20.34 14.45 -1.91
C ARG A 204 21.10 13.23 -1.43
N LYS A 205 20.58 12.03 -1.65
CA LYS A 205 21.28 10.78 -1.30
C LYS A 205 22.50 10.58 -2.19
N CYS A 206 22.40 10.88 -3.48
CA CYS A 206 23.53 10.88 -4.41
C CYS A 206 24.61 11.90 -3.99
N VAL A 207 24.23 13.13 -3.64
CA VAL A 207 25.12 14.22 -3.19
C VAL A 207 25.77 13.93 -1.83
N ARG A 208 25.13 13.17 -0.94
CA ARG A 208 25.80 12.76 0.31
C ARG A 208 26.90 11.73 0.07
N SER A 209 26.73 10.92 -0.98
CA SER A 209 27.63 9.81 -1.31
C SER A 209 28.73 10.23 -2.29
N SER A 210 28.53 11.33 -3.01
CA SER A 210 29.44 11.87 -4.01
C SER A 210 29.79 13.32 -3.66
N SER A 211 31.00 13.80 -3.93
CA SER A 211 31.36 15.21 -3.72
C SER A 211 30.68 16.18 -4.72
N PHE A 212 29.50 15.81 -5.23
CA PHE A 212 28.75 16.51 -6.25
C PHE A 212 28.03 17.73 -5.64
N GLN A 213 28.24 18.91 -6.23
CA GLN A 213 27.47 20.11 -5.90
C GLN A 213 26.29 20.21 -6.87
N SER A 214 25.12 19.70 -6.49
CA SER A 214 23.91 19.85 -7.28
C SER A 214 23.33 21.26 -7.15
N LYS A 215 22.91 21.85 -8.27
CA LYS A 215 22.08 23.06 -8.29
C LYS A 215 20.67 22.65 -7.88
N ARG A 216 20.40 22.82 -6.58
CA ARG A 216 19.23 22.29 -5.87
C ARG A 216 17.89 22.63 -6.55
N LEU A 217 17.33 21.69 -7.30
CA LEU A 217 15.95 21.75 -7.78
C LEU A 217 14.97 21.39 -6.65
N THR A 218 14.85 22.26 -5.65
CA THR A 218 13.95 22.04 -4.52
C THR A 218 12.58 22.62 -4.81
N TRP A 219 11.49 21.94 -4.42
CA TRP A 219 10.14 22.48 -4.57
C TRP A 219 9.98 23.90 -3.99
N PRO A 220 10.54 24.24 -2.81
CA PRO A 220 10.60 25.62 -2.32
C PRO A 220 11.25 26.62 -3.29
N HIS A 221 12.30 26.23 -4.02
CA HIS A 221 12.94 27.10 -5.01
C HIS A 221 12.02 27.33 -6.21
N ILE A 222 11.34 26.29 -6.68
CA ILE A 222 10.33 26.38 -7.76
C ILE A 222 9.19 27.30 -7.32
N VAL A 223 8.63 27.07 -6.13
CA VAL A 223 7.58 27.91 -5.55
C VAL A 223 8.06 29.34 -5.31
N GLY A 224 9.32 29.55 -4.95
CA GLY A 224 9.90 30.88 -4.79
C GLY A 224 10.07 31.63 -6.12
N SER A 225 10.36 30.91 -7.20
CA SER A 225 10.47 31.48 -8.55
C SER A 225 9.11 31.80 -9.18
N ILE A 226 8.07 31.05 -8.83
CA ILE A 226 6.71 31.34 -9.24
C ILE A 226 6.19 32.45 -8.32
N SER A 227 5.83 33.61 -8.87
CA SER A 227 5.23 34.70 -8.08
C SER A 227 4.14 34.13 -7.18
N LEU A 228 4.32 34.26 -5.86
CA LEU A 228 3.36 33.78 -4.84
C LEU A 228 1.93 34.23 -5.16
N ASN A 229 1.76 35.36 -5.84
CA ASN A 229 0.48 35.89 -6.29
C ASN A 229 -0.16 35.03 -7.40
N ASN A 230 0.63 34.50 -8.34
CA ASN A 230 0.14 33.63 -9.40
C ASN A 230 -0.13 32.22 -8.87
N LEU A 231 0.73 31.73 -7.98
CA LEU A 231 0.50 30.45 -7.29
C LEU A 231 -0.77 30.53 -6.44
N ARG A 232 -0.94 31.62 -5.68
CA ARG A 232 -2.16 31.92 -4.90
C ARG A 232 -3.39 32.17 -5.78
N ALA A 233 -3.24 32.71 -6.99
CA ALA A 233 -4.36 32.81 -7.94
C ALA A 233 -4.76 31.42 -8.46
N SER A 234 -3.80 30.54 -8.76
CA SER A 234 -4.06 29.17 -9.24
C SER A 234 -4.52 28.19 -8.16
N LEU A 235 -4.06 28.37 -6.91
CA LEU A 235 -4.39 27.55 -5.74
C LEU A 235 -5.62 28.08 -4.99
N GLY A 236 -6.22 29.17 -5.47
CA GLY A 236 -7.21 29.93 -4.72
C GLY A 236 -6.54 30.84 -3.67
N THR A 237 -7.11 32.03 -3.45
CA THR A 237 -6.50 33.16 -2.73
C THR A 237 -6.18 32.93 -1.25
N LYS A 238 -6.32 31.70 -0.76
CA LYS A 238 -6.22 31.31 0.64
C LYS A 238 -5.21 30.21 0.94
N ALA A 239 -4.39 29.79 -0.02
CA ALA A 239 -3.25 28.92 0.27
C ALA A 239 -2.28 29.64 1.23
N LYS A 240 -2.36 29.27 2.51
CA LYS A 240 -1.40 29.66 3.55
C LYS A 240 -0.06 29.01 3.18
N PRO A 241 1.10 29.68 3.30
CA PRO A 241 2.38 29.07 3.00
C PRO A 241 2.49 27.76 3.80
N MET A 242 2.52 26.64 3.09
CA MET A 242 2.49 25.32 3.70
C MET A 242 3.87 25.08 4.32
N ASN A 243 4.00 25.40 5.61
CA ASN A 243 5.19 25.12 6.40
C ASN A 243 5.54 23.64 6.27
N SER A 244 6.75 23.35 5.80
CA SER A 244 7.31 22.00 5.65
C SER A 244 7.20 21.17 6.92
N ASP A 245 7.24 21.82 8.09
CA ASP A 245 7.11 21.17 9.40
C ASP A 245 5.71 20.64 9.68
N ALA A 246 4.66 21.22 9.07
CA ALA A 246 3.29 20.76 9.24
C ALA A 246 3.04 19.44 8.50
N VAL A 247 3.68 19.24 7.34
CA VAL A 247 3.59 18.01 6.55
C VAL A 247 4.29 16.85 7.26
N LEU A 248 5.48 17.11 7.82
CA LEU A 248 6.27 16.12 8.54
C LEU A 248 5.63 15.72 9.89
N HIS A 249 4.94 16.65 10.54
CA HIS A 249 4.16 16.35 11.74
C HIS A 249 2.87 15.58 11.46
N ASP A 250 2.24 15.76 10.29
CA ASP A 250 1.02 15.03 9.92
C ASP A 250 1.33 13.55 9.62
N ASP A 251 2.39 13.27 8.87
CA ASP A 251 2.83 11.89 8.60
C ASP A 251 3.25 11.15 9.88
N ARG A 252 3.92 11.85 10.81
CA ARG A 252 4.26 11.27 12.11
C ARG A 252 3.04 10.97 12.96
N ARG A 253 1.99 11.81 12.91
CA ARG A 253 0.72 11.53 13.60
C ARG A 253 0.01 10.33 12.99
N ARG A 254 -0.02 10.21 11.66
CA ARG A 254 -0.63 9.06 10.96
C ARG A 254 0.06 7.75 11.32
N LEU A 255 1.40 7.73 11.37
CA LEU A 255 2.17 6.57 11.80
C LEU A 255 1.92 6.18 13.26
N VAL A 256 1.90 7.16 14.17
CA VAL A 256 1.66 6.92 15.60
C VAL A 256 0.22 6.46 15.87
N LEU A 257 -0.77 6.99 15.16
CA LEU A 257 -2.17 6.54 15.30
C LEU A 257 -2.36 5.12 14.73
N GLY A 258 -1.79 4.85 13.55
CA GLY A 258 -1.84 3.50 12.95
C GLY A 258 -1.22 2.44 13.86
N TRP A 259 -0.11 2.75 14.52
CA TRP A 259 0.52 1.86 15.49
C TRP A 259 -0.33 1.64 16.75
N LYS A 260 -1.00 2.68 17.26
CA LYS A 260 -1.90 2.53 18.41
C LYS A 260 -3.08 1.62 18.10
N VAL A 261 -3.72 1.79 16.94
CA VAL A 261 -4.88 0.97 16.58
C VAL A 261 -4.45 -0.47 16.26
N SER A 262 -3.32 -0.66 15.58
CA SER A 262 -2.75 -2.01 15.35
C SER A 262 -2.39 -2.72 16.67
N THR A 263 -1.84 -1.99 17.64
CA THR A 263 -1.52 -2.57 18.96
C THR A 263 -2.79 -2.97 19.71
N ILE A 264 -3.82 -2.12 19.71
CA ILE A 264 -5.12 -2.46 20.31
C ILE A 264 -5.75 -3.66 19.62
N MET A 265 -5.62 -3.78 18.29
CA MET A 265 -6.09 -4.94 17.53
C MET A 265 -5.44 -6.23 17.98
N TRP A 266 -4.11 -6.26 18.00
CA TRP A 266 -3.35 -7.43 18.40
C TRP A 266 -3.59 -7.80 19.86
N LEU A 267 -3.73 -6.79 20.73
CA LEU A 267 -4.01 -7.02 22.15
C LEU A 267 -5.41 -7.61 22.35
N ASN A 268 -6.43 -7.10 21.64
CA ASN A 268 -7.77 -7.69 21.68
C ASN A 268 -7.75 -9.12 21.13
N PHE A 269 -7.17 -9.35 19.95
CA PHE A 269 -7.08 -10.68 19.35
C PHE A 269 -6.36 -11.68 20.27
N THR A 270 -5.25 -11.26 20.87
CA THR A 270 -4.48 -12.11 21.80
C THR A 270 -5.32 -12.39 23.05
N SER A 271 -5.97 -11.37 23.62
CA SER A 271 -6.85 -11.54 24.79
C SER A 271 -8.04 -12.45 24.51
N THR A 272 -8.68 -12.34 23.34
CA THR A 272 -9.92 -13.07 23.00
C THR A 272 -9.68 -14.41 22.34
N THR A 273 -8.45 -14.73 21.91
CA THR A 273 -8.14 -15.99 21.22
C THR A 273 -7.14 -16.80 22.02
N VAL A 274 -6.05 -16.16 22.48
CA VAL A 274 -4.96 -16.84 23.18
C VAL A 274 -5.28 -17.07 24.64
N CYS A 275 -5.99 -16.17 25.33
CA CYS A 275 -6.31 -16.36 26.74
C CYS A 275 -7.59 -17.19 26.96
N THR A 276 -8.63 -16.98 26.15
CA THR A 276 -9.95 -17.59 26.33
C THR A 276 -10.03 -19.01 25.78
N LEU A 277 -9.42 -19.34 24.62
CA LEU A 277 -9.51 -20.70 24.07
C LEU A 277 -8.87 -21.76 24.99
N PRO A 278 -7.67 -21.54 25.56
CA PRO A 278 -7.11 -22.50 26.51
C PRO A 278 -7.92 -22.57 27.80
N ALA A 279 -8.47 -21.44 28.27
CA ALA A 279 -9.34 -21.44 29.46
C ALA A 279 -10.61 -22.27 29.24
N VAL A 280 -11.23 -22.17 28.05
CA VAL A 280 -12.35 -23.02 27.66
C VAL A 280 -11.92 -24.48 27.56
N ALA A 281 -10.76 -24.78 26.97
CA ALA A 281 -10.28 -26.16 26.85
C ALA A 281 -9.98 -26.81 28.21
N VAL A 282 -9.38 -26.06 29.15
CA VAL A 282 -9.13 -26.53 30.52
C VAL A 282 -10.45 -26.68 31.29
N GLY A 283 -11.37 -25.72 31.15
CA GLY A 283 -12.70 -25.80 31.72
C GLY A 283 -13.47 -27.03 31.20
N TRP A 284 -13.32 -27.35 29.91
CA TRP A 284 -13.90 -28.54 29.31
C TRP A 284 -13.41 -29.82 29.98
N GLN A 285 -12.12 -29.94 30.29
CA GLN A 285 -11.58 -31.16 30.91
C GLN A 285 -12.04 -31.38 32.36
N HIS A 286 -12.47 -30.33 33.06
CA HIS A 286 -12.84 -30.38 34.48
C HIS A 286 -14.34 -30.18 34.72
N SER A 287 -15.11 -29.97 33.65
CA SER A 287 -16.56 -29.81 33.73
C SER A 287 -17.24 -31.17 33.88
N GLU A 288 -18.34 -31.20 34.63
CA GLU A 288 -19.18 -32.40 34.79
C GLU A 288 -20.00 -32.70 33.52
N HIS A 289 -19.87 -31.89 32.46
CA HIS A 289 -20.57 -32.02 31.17
C HIS A 289 -22.10 -32.07 31.30
N LEU A 290 -22.64 -31.43 32.33
CA LEU A 290 -24.07 -31.35 32.57
C LEU A 290 -24.67 -30.12 31.89
N ALA A 291 -25.95 -30.22 31.55
CA ALA A 291 -26.72 -29.06 31.14
C ALA A 291 -26.96 -28.16 32.36
N GLY A 292 -26.87 -26.85 32.16
CA GLY A 292 -27.10 -25.88 33.22
C GLY A 292 -28.59 -25.65 33.48
N THR A 293 -28.89 -25.04 34.63
CA THR A 293 -30.26 -24.67 35.01
C THR A 293 -30.40 -23.16 35.12
N VAL A 294 -31.63 -22.65 34.92
CA VAL A 294 -31.96 -21.22 35.09
C VAL A 294 -31.80 -20.76 36.56
N LYS A 295 -31.68 -21.71 37.51
CA LYS A 295 -31.45 -21.41 38.92
C LYS A 295 -29.97 -21.18 39.23
N ASP A 296 -29.07 -21.50 38.29
CA ASP A 296 -27.63 -21.35 38.48
C ASP A 296 -27.24 -19.87 38.34
N ALA A 297 -26.29 -19.42 39.15
CA ALA A 297 -25.79 -18.04 39.07
C ALA A 297 -25.15 -17.75 37.69
N ASP A 298 -24.48 -18.73 37.11
CA ASP A 298 -23.79 -18.62 35.82
C ASP A 298 -24.75 -18.31 34.67
N PHE A 299 -26.00 -18.80 34.73
CA PHE A 299 -27.04 -18.44 33.76
C PHE A 299 -27.32 -16.93 33.76
N TRP A 300 -27.41 -16.32 34.95
CA TRP A 300 -27.69 -14.89 35.08
C TRP A 300 -26.50 -14.02 34.64
N PHE A 301 -25.26 -14.47 34.90
CA PHE A 301 -24.08 -13.81 34.38
C PHE A 301 -23.96 -13.93 32.85
N LEU A 302 -24.32 -15.08 32.28
CA LEU A 302 -24.39 -15.28 30.85
C LEU A 302 -25.45 -14.37 30.22
N LEU A 303 -26.64 -14.28 30.83
CA LEU A 303 -27.71 -13.39 30.39
C LEU A 303 -27.27 -11.91 30.42
N GLN A 304 -26.60 -11.48 31.49
CA GLN A 304 -26.04 -10.14 31.59
C GLN A 304 -25.02 -9.87 30.46
N SER A 305 -24.12 -10.82 30.18
CA SER A 305 -23.14 -10.73 29.09
C SER A 305 -23.84 -10.58 27.73
N CYS A 306 -24.86 -11.40 27.46
CA CYS A 306 -25.63 -11.34 26.21
C CYS A 306 -26.36 -10.00 26.05
N ILE A 307 -26.98 -9.48 27.11
CA ILE A 307 -27.64 -8.17 27.09
C ILE A 307 -26.62 -7.06 26.78
N MET A 308 -25.44 -7.10 27.39
CA MET A 308 -24.39 -6.12 27.15
C MET A 308 -23.86 -6.19 25.71
N GLN A 309 -23.67 -7.40 25.18
CA GLN A 309 -23.22 -7.63 23.81
C GLN A 309 -24.22 -7.08 22.79
N VAL A 310 -25.51 -7.40 22.95
CA VAL A 310 -26.58 -6.89 22.09
C VAL A 310 -26.69 -5.36 22.20
N SER A 311 -26.58 -4.78 23.39
CA SER A 311 -26.64 -3.32 23.58
C SER A 311 -25.49 -2.58 22.90
N ASN A 312 -24.26 -3.11 23.01
CA ASN A 312 -23.09 -2.56 22.34
C ASN A 312 -23.22 -2.69 20.81
N THR A 313 -23.70 -3.85 20.37
CA THR A 313 -23.95 -4.13 18.94
C THR A 313 -24.99 -3.16 18.37
N LEU A 314 -26.07 -2.89 19.09
CA LEU A 314 -27.10 -1.92 18.69
C LEU A 314 -26.52 -0.51 18.58
N THR A 315 -25.68 -0.10 19.54
CA THR A 315 -25.02 1.21 19.52
C THR A 315 -24.16 1.38 18.26
N VAL A 316 -23.36 0.36 17.93
CA VAL A 316 -22.54 0.32 16.70
C VAL A 316 -23.42 0.32 15.45
N ALA A 317 -24.54 -0.42 15.45
CA ALA A 317 -25.47 -0.46 14.32
C ALA A 317 -26.14 0.90 14.06
N VAL A 318 -26.54 1.63 15.11
CA VAL A 318 -27.10 2.98 14.99
C VAL A 318 -26.07 3.96 14.41
N LEU A 319 -24.81 3.88 14.87
CA LEU A 319 -23.71 4.68 14.30
C LEU A 319 -23.51 4.38 12.82
N LEU A 320 -23.59 3.10 12.43
CA LEU A 320 -23.44 2.65 11.05
C LEU A 320 -24.61 3.12 10.16
N GLN A 321 -25.84 3.06 10.67
CA GLN A 321 -27.05 3.45 9.95
C GLN A 321 -27.07 4.95 9.62
N ASN A 322 -26.57 5.78 10.52
CA ASN A 322 -26.49 7.22 10.33
C ASN A 322 -25.40 7.64 9.34
N ASP A 323 -24.48 6.75 8.98
CA ASP A 323 -23.37 7.05 8.07
C ASP A 323 -23.65 6.56 6.64
N HIS A 324 -24.41 7.37 5.87
CA HIS A 324 -24.80 7.08 4.49
C HIS A 324 -23.64 6.93 3.50
N ASN A 325 -22.42 7.34 3.88
CA ASN A 325 -21.24 7.28 3.02
C ASN A 325 -20.51 5.93 3.09
N LEU A 326 -20.97 4.96 3.88
CA LEU A 326 -20.49 3.57 3.81
C LEU A 326 -21.12 2.86 2.60
N LEU A 327 -20.58 3.14 1.41
CA LEU A 327 -20.99 2.48 0.16
C LEU A 327 -20.17 1.21 -0.09
N GLY A 328 -20.84 0.10 -0.45
CA GLY A 328 -20.22 -1.11 -1.00
C GLY A 328 -20.21 -2.36 -0.10
N VAL A 329 -19.36 -3.33 -0.49
CA VAL A 329 -19.18 -4.68 0.11
C VAL A 329 -18.92 -4.65 1.63
N GLN A 330 -18.25 -3.61 2.11
CA GLN A 330 -17.86 -3.48 3.52
C GLN A 330 -19.06 -3.28 4.46
N ARG A 331 -20.14 -2.64 3.98
CA ARG A 331 -21.39 -2.49 4.75
C ARG A 331 -22.11 -3.82 4.92
N TRP A 332 -22.11 -4.64 3.88
CA TRP A 332 -22.70 -5.99 3.93
C TRP A 332 -21.91 -6.92 4.82
N TYR A 333 -20.57 -6.88 4.74
CA TYR A 333 -19.71 -7.67 5.61
C TYR A 333 -19.88 -7.29 7.09
N THR A 334 -19.90 -5.99 7.40
CA THR A 334 -20.12 -5.52 8.78
C THR A 334 -21.53 -5.85 9.28
N ALA A 335 -22.57 -5.67 8.46
CA ALA A 335 -23.93 -6.06 8.82
C ALA A 335 -24.06 -7.57 9.07
N GLY A 336 -23.42 -8.41 8.23
CA GLY A 336 -23.41 -9.87 8.40
C GLY A 336 -22.65 -10.32 9.65
N ALA A 337 -21.53 -9.67 9.99
CA ALA A 337 -20.83 -9.94 11.24
C ALA A 337 -21.67 -9.57 12.46
N MET A 338 -22.40 -8.45 12.41
CA MET A 338 -23.27 -8.00 13.50
C MET A 338 -24.50 -8.90 13.69
N SER A 339 -25.10 -9.40 12.59
CA SER A 339 -26.17 -10.39 12.71
C SER A 339 -25.66 -11.69 13.34
N GLY A 340 -24.41 -12.06 13.05
CA GLY A 340 -23.72 -13.17 13.73
C GLY A 340 -23.70 -13.01 15.25
N VAL A 341 -23.37 -11.82 15.78
CA VAL A 341 -23.40 -11.54 17.23
C VAL A 341 -24.83 -11.69 17.78
N VAL A 342 -25.81 -11.07 17.12
CA VAL A 342 -27.21 -11.10 17.54
C VAL A 342 -27.81 -12.50 17.52
N ILE A 343 -27.34 -13.40 16.66
CA ILE A 343 -27.77 -14.80 16.63
C ILE A 343 -27.01 -15.63 17.68
N CYS A 344 -25.70 -15.44 17.82
CA CYS A 344 -24.87 -16.23 18.73
C CYS A 344 -25.17 -15.95 20.20
N SER A 345 -25.48 -14.70 20.59
CA SER A 345 -25.73 -14.38 22.00
C SER A 345 -27.00 -15.07 22.54
N PRO A 346 -28.19 -15.00 21.91
CA PRO A 346 -29.36 -15.77 22.33
C PRO A 346 -29.17 -17.27 22.19
N ALA A 347 -28.47 -17.73 21.13
CA ALA A 347 -28.16 -19.14 20.96
C ALA A 347 -27.32 -19.68 22.13
N SER A 348 -26.44 -18.87 22.73
CA SER A 348 -25.69 -19.28 23.92
C SER A 348 -26.59 -19.56 25.13
N LEU A 349 -27.67 -18.78 25.33
CA LEU A 349 -28.63 -18.99 26.42
C LEU A 349 -29.44 -20.26 26.20
N ILE A 350 -29.86 -20.52 24.96
CA ILE A 350 -30.56 -21.76 24.59
C ILE A 350 -29.62 -22.96 24.79
N ALA A 351 -28.36 -22.83 24.35
CA ALA A 351 -27.37 -23.87 24.53
C ALA A 351 -27.08 -24.15 26.01
N TYR A 352 -27.11 -23.14 26.89
CA TYR A 352 -26.89 -23.35 28.32
C TYR A 352 -27.96 -24.28 28.95
N CYS A 353 -29.22 -24.18 28.51
CA CYS A 353 -30.33 -24.95 29.04
C CYS A 353 -30.50 -26.35 28.41
N PHE A 354 -30.08 -26.52 27.15
CA PHE A 354 -30.35 -27.75 26.38
C PHE A 354 -29.09 -28.54 25.99
N LEU A 355 -27.93 -27.89 25.99
CA LEU A 355 -26.63 -28.49 25.69
C LEU A 355 -25.75 -28.40 26.93
N THR A 356 -24.56 -28.98 26.85
CA THR A 356 -23.58 -28.88 27.93
C THR A 356 -23.10 -27.43 28.05
N THR A 357 -22.82 -27.00 29.28
CA THR A 357 -22.48 -25.59 29.60
C THR A 357 -21.28 -25.08 28.79
N GLU A 358 -20.38 -25.95 28.34
CA GLU A 358 -19.21 -25.52 27.56
C GLU A 358 -19.57 -24.97 26.17
N TRP A 359 -20.62 -25.50 25.52
CA TRP A 359 -21.07 -24.97 24.23
C TRP A 359 -21.61 -23.55 24.36
N SER A 360 -22.32 -23.26 25.44
CA SER A 360 -22.81 -21.91 25.73
C SER A 360 -21.66 -20.93 25.95
N ALA A 361 -20.62 -21.36 26.70
CA ALA A 361 -19.43 -20.55 26.94
C ALA A 361 -18.67 -20.28 25.63
N LEU A 362 -18.52 -21.30 24.77
CA LEU A 362 -17.90 -21.15 23.46
C LEU A 362 -18.65 -20.15 22.57
N LEU A 363 -19.98 -20.27 22.47
CA LEU A 363 -20.81 -19.36 21.68
C LEU A 363 -20.72 -17.92 22.19
N ASN A 364 -20.69 -17.73 23.52
CA ASN A 364 -20.55 -16.41 24.12
C ASN A 364 -19.18 -15.78 23.83
N VAL A 365 -18.09 -16.57 23.88
CA VAL A 365 -16.74 -16.11 23.51
C VAL A 365 -16.67 -15.76 22.02
N LEU A 366 -17.30 -16.56 21.16
CA LEU A 366 -17.35 -16.30 19.72
C LEU A 366 -18.10 -15.01 19.41
N ALA A 367 -19.28 -14.80 20.02
CA ALA A 367 -20.05 -13.57 19.90
C ALA A 367 -19.24 -12.34 20.33
N GLY A 368 -18.58 -12.41 21.49
CA GLY A 368 -17.71 -11.33 21.98
C GLY A 368 -16.53 -11.04 21.04
N SER A 369 -15.93 -12.07 20.45
CA SER A 369 -14.81 -11.93 19.51
C SER A 369 -15.23 -11.26 18.21
N ILE A 370 -16.37 -11.66 17.63
CA ILE A 370 -16.94 -11.03 16.43
C ILE A 370 -17.28 -9.57 16.72
N GLN A 371 -17.91 -9.29 17.86
CA GLN A 371 -18.24 -7.93 18.26
C GLN A 371 -17.00 -7.05 18.41
N ALA A 372 -15.96 -7.54 19.08
CA ALA A 372 -14.70 -6.81 19.24
C ALA A 372 -14.04 -6.51 17.89
N PHE A 373 -14.05 -7.49 16.97
CA PHE A 373 -13.54 -7.32 15.63
C PHE A 373 -14.31 -6.25 14.82
N VAL A 374 -15.65 -6.30 14.82
CA VAL A 374 -16.46 -5.31 14.10
C VAL A 374 -16.28 -3.90 14.68
N THR A 375 -16.28 -3.78 16.01
CA THR A 375 -16.08 -2.49 16.70
C THR A 375 -14.75 -1.86 16.29
N LEU A 376 -13.70 -2.68 16.20
CA LEU A 376 -12.39 -2.23 15.80
C LEU A 376 -12.33 -1.83 14.31
N GLN A 377 -12.93 -2.63 13.42
CA GLN A 377 -13.02 -2.29 12.00
C GLN A 377 -13.72 -0.93 11.81
N LEU A 378 -14.79 -0.68 12.56
CA LEU A 378 -15.48 0.61 12.52
C LEU A 378 -14.58 1.75 13.02
N ALA A 379 -13.85 1.54 14.11
CA ALA A 379 -12.91 2.54 14.64
C ALA A 379 -11.84 2.93 13.60
N LEU A 380 -11.27 1.94 12.89
CA LEU A 380 -10.31 2.17 11.80
C LEU A 380 -10.91 2.96 10.64
N MET A 381 -12.16 2.65 10.27
CA MET A 381 -12.85 3.35 9.18
C MET A 381 -13.17 4.81 9.53
N ILE A 382 -13.65 5.05 10.75
CA ILE A 382 -13.95 6.42 11.23
C ILE A 382 -12.67 7.25 11.22
N ASP A 383 -11.54 6.67 11.66
CA ASP A 383 -10.26 7.36 11.67
C ASP A 383 -9.83 7.77 10.26
N LYS A 384 -9.85 6.83 9.30
CA LYS A 384 -9.53 7.12 7.88
C LYS A 384 -10.38 8.26 7.30
N ARG A 385 -11.68 8.29 7.62
CA ARG A 385 -12.58 9.38 7.16
C ARG A 385 -12.33 10.71 7.84
N SER A 386 -11.94 10.70 9.12
CA SER A 386 -11.64 11.94 9.83
C SER A 386 -10.47 12.68 9.19
N VAL A 387 -9.50 11.91 8.69
CA VAL A 387 -8.36 12.40 7.91
C VAL A 387 -8.84 12.98 6.57
N GLU A 388 -9.63 12.22 5.80
CA GLU A 388 -10.17 12.68 4.50
C GLU A 388 -11.06 13.94 4.63
N LYS A 389 -11.91 14.03 5.66
CA LYS A 389 -12.75 15.21 5.90
C LYS A 389 -11.92 16.43 6.31
N THR A 390 -10.80 16.22 7.00
CA THR A 390 -9.90 17.31 7.37
C THR A 390 -9.19 17.85 6.13
N GLU A 391 -8.72 16.96 5.25
CA GLU A 391 -8.17 17.32 3.94
C GLU A 391 -9.22 18.06 3.08
N HIS A 392 -10.47 17.58 3.06
CA HIS A 392 -11.53 18.17 2.23
C HIS A 392 -12.07 19.50 2.80
N LYS A 393 -12.13 19.68 4.13
CA LYS A 393 -12.51 20.95 4.76
C LYS A 393 -11.41 22.00 4.64
N GLN A 394 -10.14 21.59 4.66
CA GLN A 394 -9.04 22.48 4.31
C GLN A 394 -9.18 22.93 2.85
N GLY A 395 -9.45 22.01 1.92
CA GLY A 395 -9.68 22.36 0.51
C GLY A 395 -10.98 23.15 0.19
N LYS A 396 -11.98 23.19 1.08
CA LYS A 396 -13.24 23.98 0.90
C LYS A 396 -13.23 25.35 1.59
N LYS A 397 -12.38 25.54 2.61
CA LYS A 397 -12.22 26.85 3.27
C LYS A 397 -11.23 27.74 2.54
N GLU A 398 -10.33 27.12 1.78
CA GLU A 398 -9.50 27.74 0.75
C GLU A 398 -10.35 28.10 -0.48
#